data_AF-A0A410V074-F1
#
_entry.id   AF-A0A410V074-F1
#
_cell.length_a   1.000
_cell.length_b   1.000
_cell.length_c   1.000
_cell.angle_alpha   90.00
_cell.angle_beta   90.00
_cell.angle_gamma   90.00
#
_symmetry.space_group_name_H-M   'P 1'
#
loop_
_entity.id
_entity.type
_entity.pdbx_description
1 polymer ?
#
loop_
_entity_poly.entity_id
_entity_poly.type
_entity_poly.pdbx_seq_one_letter_code
_entity_poly.pdbx_strand_id
1 'polypeptide(L)' 'MRLHDGVRDVASGDGEAVSTVIENLLLRKQKLVEQLDTAQSVEDRDKIEHQLEQINTALDFLDRPGSKQER' A
#
# COMPACT_ATOMS: atom_id res chain seq x y z
N MET A 1 -2.92 -12.34 46.43
CA MET A 1 -1.96 -11.61 45.56
C MET A 1 -2.64 -11.48 44.19
N ARG A 2 -3.08 -10.28 43.81
CA ARG A 2 -3.85 -10.02 42.58
C ARG A 2 -2.92 -9.70 41.40
N LEU A 3 -3.20 -10.41 40.31
CA LEU A 3 -3.09 -10.09 38.86
C LEU A 3 -2.36 -8.82 38.42
N HIS A 4 -1.42 -8.95 37.49
CA HIS A 4 -1.26 -8.15 36.26
C HIS A 4 -0.51 -9.05 35.26
N ASP A 5 -1.20 -9.67 34.31
CA ASP A 5 -1.77 -9.11 33.07
C ASP A 5 -0.67 -8.87 32.02
N GLY A 6 -0.86 -9.53 30.87
CA GLY A 6 0.14 -9.70 29.83
C GLY A 6 0.27 -8.45 28.97
N VAL A 7 1.49 -7.94 28.88
CA VAL A 7 1.86 -7.02 27.81
C VAL A 7 2.23 -7.88 26.59
N ARG A 8 1.23 -8.21 25.77
CA ARG A 8 1.48 -8.61 24.39
C ARG A 8 2.05 -7.39 23.67
N ASP A 9 3.27 -7.50 23.17
CA ASP A 9 3.83 -6.63 22.15
C ASP A 9 2.91 -6.65 20.91
N VAL A 10 1.97 -5.71 20.87
CA VAL A 10 1.04 -5.52 19.75
C VAL A 10 1.62 -4.64 18.64
N ALA A 11 2.85 -4.14 18.78
CA ALA A 11 3.44 -3.21 17.82
C ALA A 11 4.09 -3.88 16.58
N SER A 12 4.32 -5.20 16.60
CA SER A 12 5.17 -5.84 15.58
C SER A 12 4.42 -6.37 14.34
N GLY A 13 3.12 -6.65 14.42
CA GLY A 13 2.38 -7.30 13.32
C GLY A 13 1.87 -6.32 12.25
N ASP A 14 1.41 -5.13 12.66
CA ASP A 14 0.78 -4.18 11.74
C ASP A 14 1.80 -3.54 10.80
N GLY A 15 3.04 -3.32 11.25
CA GLY A 15 4.12 -2.78 10.42
C GLY A 15 4.56 -3.73 9.31
N GLU A 16 4.61 -5.04 9.59
CA GLU A 16 5.00 -6.07 8.62
C GLU A 16 3.91 -6.26 7.54
N ALA A 17 2.64 -6.24 7.94
CA ALA A 17 1.52 -6.28 7.01
C ALA A 17 1.48 -5.04 6.10
N VAL A 18 1.69 -3.84 6.67
CA VAL A 18 1.77 -2.60 5.88
C VAL A 18 2.97 -2.61 4.92
N SER A 19 4.14 -3.09 5.35
CA SER A 19 5.31 -3.23 4.48
C SER A 19 5.02 -4.17 3.30
N THR A 20 4.39 -5.32 3.56
CA THR A 20 4.01 -6.27 2.52
C THR A 20 3.01 -5.66 1.52
N VAL A 21 2.03 -4.89 2.00
CA VAL A 21 1.06 -4.21 1.13
C VAL A 21 1.74 -3.14 0.27
N ILE A 22 2.65 -2.35 0.85
CA ILE A 22 3.42 -1.34 0.12
C ILE A 22 4.24 -2.01 -1.00
N GLU A 23 4.96 -3.09 -0.70
CA GLU A 23 5.73 -3.85 -1.69
C GLU A 23 4.86 -4.37 -2.83
N ASN A 24 3.70 -4.96 -2.51
CA ASN A 24 2.76 -5.44 -3.52
C ASN A 24 2.22 -4.32 -4.43
N LEU A 25 1.92 -3.15 -3.85
CA LEU A 25 1.47 -1.98 -4.60
C LEU A 25 2.57 -1.45 -5.53
N LEU A 26 3.82 -1.39 -5.05
CA LEU A 26 4.98 -0.97 -5.86
C LEU A 26 5.25 -1.93 -7.02
N LEU A 27 5.21 -3.24 -6.79
CA LEU A 27 5.34 -4.25 -7.85
C LEU A 27 4.24 -4.12 -8.89
N ARG A 28 2.99 -3.92 -8.46
CA ARG A 28 1.87 -3.73 -9.38
C ARG A 28 2.01 -2.44 -10.18
N LYS A 29 2.47 -1.35 -9.55
CA LYS A 29 2.76 -0.07 -10.24
C LYS A 29 3.82 -0.27 -11.33
N GLN A 30 4.93 -0.94 -11.02
CA GLN A 30 5.99 -1.23 -11.99
C GLN A 30 5.45 -1.99 -13.20
N LYS A 31 4.68 -3.06 -12.95
CA LYS A 31 4.07 -3.86 -14.02
C LYS A 31 3.12 -3.03 -14.90
N LEU A 32 2.36 -2.11 -14.32
CA LEU A 32 1.46 -1.23 -15.07
C LEU A 32 2.23 -0.22 -15.93
N VAL A 33 3.35 0.31 -15.43
CA VAL A 33 4.23 1.19 -16.23
C VAL A 33 4.80 0.42 -17.44
N GLU A 34 5.22 -0.83 -17.26
CA GLU A 34 5.69 -1.69 -18.37
C GLU A 34 4.57 -1.98 -19.39
N GLN A 35 3.33 -2.20 -18.93
CA GLN A 35 2.18 -2.37 -19.81
C GLN A 35 1.84 -1.08 -20.56
N LEU A 36 1.99 0.08 -19.93
CA LEU A 36 1.72 1.36 -20.57
C LEU A 36 2.65 1.61 -21.76
N ASP A 37 3.92 1.22 -21.65
CA ASP A 37 4.93 1.35 -22.72
C ASP A 37 4.57 0.50 -23.97
N THR A 38 3.86 -0.61 -23.77
CA THR A 38 3.49 -1.54 -24.84
C THR A 38 2.04 -1.39 -25.30
N ALA A 39 1.22 -0.60 -24.62
CA ALA A 39 -0.20 -0.42 -24.92
C ALA A 39 -0.42 0.38 -26.21
N GLN A 40 -1.05 -0.27 -27.19
CA GLN A 40 -1.32 0.34 -28.51
C GLN A 40 -2.63 1.12 -28.57
N SER A 41 -3.62 0.75 -27.73
CA SER A 41 -4.92 1.41 -27.69
C SER A 41 -4.92 2.58 -26.71
N VAL A 42 -5.59 3.67 -27.10
CA VAL A 42 -5.89 4.78 -26.17
C VAL A 42 -6.71 4.27 -24.98
N GLU A 43 -7.72 3.43 -25.22
CA GLU A 43 -8.57 2.89 -24.16
C GLU A 43 -7.78 2.06 -23.13
N ASP A 44 -6.80 1.27 -23.59
CA ASP A 44 -5.97 0.47 -22.70
C ASP A 44 -5.01 1.35 -21.89
N ARG A 45 -4.45 2.39 -22.51
CA ARG A 45 -3.63 3.39 -21.81
C ARG A 45 -4.44 4.11 -20.74
N ASP A 46 -5.65 4.58 -21.06
CA ASP A 46 -6.53 5.27 -20.10
C ASP A 46 -6.85 4.39 -18.88
N LYS A 47 -7.11 3.10 -19.10
CA LYS A 47 -7.35 2.14 -18.00
C LYS A 47 -6.10 1.94 -17.14
N ILE A 48 -4.94 1.81 -17.77
CA ILE A 48 -3.66 1.63 -17.06
C ILE A 48 -3.32 2.88 -16.25
N GLU A 49 -3.47 4.07 -16.83
CA GLU A 49 -3.26 5.36 -16.17
C GLU A 49 -4.18 5.51 -14.96
N HIS A 50 -5.46 5.18 -15.10
CA HIS A 50 -6.39 5.22 -13.97
C HIS A 50 -5.98 4.26 -12.84
N GLN A 51 -5.49 3.06 -13.16
CA GLN A 51 -4.99 2.13 -12.15
C GLN A 51 -3.71 2.64 -11.47
N LEU A 52 -2.82 3.29 -12.22
CA LEU A 52 -1.62 3.91 -11.66
C LEU A 52 -1.97 5.05 -10.68
N GLU A 53 -2.96 5.87 -11.00
CA GLU A 53 -3.47 6.92 -10.10
C GLU A 53 -4.02 6.34 -8.79
N GLN A 54 -4.82 5.28 -8.86
CA GLN A 54 -5.35 4.60 -7.67
C GLN A 54 -4.24 4.06 -6.76
N ILE A 55 -3.21 3.44 -7.35
CA ILE A 55 -2.08 2.92 -6.59
C ILE A 55 -1.27 4.05 -5.96
N ASN A 56 -0.98 5.13 -6.70
CA ASN A 56 -0.27 6.28 -6.15
C ASN A 56 -1.03 6.92 -4.99
N THR A 57 -2.35 7.01 -5.11
CA THR A 57 -3.22 7.51 -4.04
C THR A 57 -3.16 6.60 -2.80
N ALA A 58 -3.24 5.28 -3.00
CA ALA A 58 -3.11 4.32 -1.91
C ALA A 58 -1.74 4.41 -1.22
N LEU A 59 -0.66 4.57 -2.00
CA LEU A 59 0.68 4.74 -1.47
C LEU A 59 0.85 6.06 -0.70
N ASP A 60 0.28 7.18 -1.17
CA ASP A 60 0.28 8.46 -0.42
C ASP A 60 -0.40 8.32 0.95
N PHE A 61 -1.50 7.57 1.02
CA PHE A 61 -2.17 7.29 2.30
C PHE A 61 -1.31 6.45 3.26
N LEU A 62 -0.48 5.55 2.74
CA LEU A 62 0.39 4.69 3.53
C LEU A 62 1.70 5.38 3.95
N ASP A 63 2.22 6.30 3.14
CA ASP A 63 3.48 7.03 3.37
C ASP A 63 3.32 8.20 4.35
N ARG A 64 2.10 8.69 4.57
CA ARG A 64 1.84 9.79 5.51
C ARG A 64 2.24 9.40 6.95
N PRO A 65 3.21 10.11 7.57
CA PRO A 65 3.58 9.88 8.95
C PRO A 65 2.48 10.44 9.87
N GLY A 66 1.44 9.65 10.12
CA GLY A 66 0.30 10.12 10.92
C GLY A 66 -0.86 9.15 11.11
N SER A 67 -0.97 8.07 10.33
CA SER A 67 -2.06 7.10 10.49
C SER A 67 -1.94 6.20 11.75
N LYS A 68 -0.93 6.44 12.61
CA LYS A 68 -0.77 5.77 13.92
C LYS A 68 -1.36 6.52 15.12
N GLN A 69 -2.04 7.65 14.95
CA GLN A 69 -2.74 8.34 16.04
C GLN A 69 -4.20 8.59 15.67
N GLU A 70 -5.09 7.76 16.21
CA GLU A 70 -6.30 8.15 16.94
C GLU A 70 -7.12 6.89 17.27
N ARG A 71 -6.81 6.26 18.40
CA ARG A 71 -7.80 5.65 19.30
C ARG A 71 -7.27 5.60 20.72
#